data_AF-R7U3B0-F1
#
_entry.id   AF-R7U3B0-F1
#
_cell.length_a   1.000
_cell.length_b   1.000
_cell.length_c   1.000
_cell.angle_alpha   90.00
_cell.angle_beta   90.00
_cell.angle_gamma   90.00
#
_symmetry.space_group_name_H-M   'P 1'
#
loop_
_entity.id
_entity.type
_entity.pdbx_description
1 polymer ?
#
loop_
_entity_poly.entity_id
_entity_poly.type
_entity_poly.pdbx_seq_one_letter_code
_entity_poly.pdbx_strand_id
1 'polypeptide(L)'
;MAALKSHAKTHETKVKKYTKPKRLCPFCKKDQSRLTRHLRKMHSEEEEVQILIEGSSCEKKEIAEKLRKKGILEANKSQLPEENPKFIAERSTSTSSVVCSLCSGFYSGLNFYKHKKK
;
A
#
# COMPACT_ATOMS: atom_id res chain seq x y z
N MET A 1 14.32 27.01 -51.57
CA MET A 1 14.21 25.65 -51.01
C MET A 1 15.46 25.34 -50.21
N ALA A 2 15.36 25.22 -48.89
CA ALA A 2 16.36 24.54 -48.07
C ALA A 2 15.69 24.16 -46.74
N ALA A 3 15.36 22.88 -46.58
CA ALA A 3 14.80 22.33 -45.35
C ALA A 3 15.86 22.33 -44.25
N LEU A 4 15.51 22.85 -43.07
CA LEU A 4 16.37 22.82 -41.89
C LEU A 4 16.41 21.41 -41.29
N LYS A 5 17.64 21.01 -40.95
CA LYS A 5 18.08 19.70 -40.52
C LYS A 5 17.51 19.30 -39.16
N SER A 6 16.96 18.08 -39.12
CA SER A 6 17.08 17.07 -38.04
C SER A 6 17.14 17.56 -36.59
N HIS A 7 16.00 17.55 -35.89
CA HIS A 7 15.99 17.30 -34.45
C HIS A 7 15.98 15.79 -34.21
N ALA A 8 17.17 15.20 -34.21
CA ALA A 8 17.38 13.84 -33.76
C ALA A 8 17.43 13.81 -32.22
N LYS A 9 16.61 12.91 -31.64
CA LYS A 9 16.74 12.28 -30.32
C LYS A 9 16.44 13.12 -29.08
N THR A 10 15.16 13.22 -28.73
CA THR A 10 14.74 13.21 -27.32
C THR A 10 13.46 12.38 -27.19
N HIS A 11 13.34 11.62 -26.09
CA HIS A 11 12.13 10.92 -25.62
C HIS A 11 11.92 9.41 -25.91
N GLU A 12 12.94 8.58 -25.75
CA GLU A 12 12.69 7.18 -25.36
C GLU A 12 13.48 6.75 -24.12
N THR A 13 13.19 7.38 -22.98
CA THR A 13 13.29 6.66 -21.72
C THR A 13 11.90 6.12 -21.41
N LYS A 14 11.71 4.79 -21.53
CA LYS A 14 10.50 4.11 -21.04
C LYS A 14 10.42 4.30 -19.53
N VAL A 15 9.87 5.43 -19.07
CA VAL A 15 9.56 5.65 -17.65
C VAL A 15 8.54 4.58 -17.28
N LYS A 16 8.95 3.58 -16.48
CA LYS A 16 8.03 2.55 -15.97
C LYS A 16 6.85 3.25 -15.31
N LYS A 17 5.65 3.10 -15.88
CA LYS A 17 4.42 3.67 -15.31
C LYS A 17 4.28 3.14 -13.88
N TYR A 18 4.19 4.04 -12.91
CA TYR A 18 3.97 3.68 -11.52
C TYR A 18 2.68 2.86 -11.38
N THR A 19 2.80 1.62 -10.91
CA THR A 19 1.66 0.76 -10.58
C THR A 19 1.45 0.74 -9.08
N LYS A 20 0.23 1.09 -8.65
CA LYS A 20 -0.15 1.05 -7.24
C LYS A 20 -0.08 -0.39 -6.71
N PRO A 21 0.57 -0.66 -5.57
CA PRO A 21 0.67 -2.02 -5.05
C PRO A 21 -0.71 -2.57 -4.72
N LYS A 22 -0.95 -3.82 -5.09
CA LYS A 22 -2.13 -4.57 -4.65
C LYS A 22 -2.00 -4.88 -3.16
N ARG A 23 -3.13 -4.84 -2.46
CA ARG A 23 -3.22 -5.11 -1.03
C ARG A 23 -4.32 -6.12 -0.77
N LEU A 24 -4.06 -7.07 0.11
CA LEU A 24 -5.04 -8.02 0.58
C LEU A 24 -6.17 -7.28 1.32
N CYS A 25 -7.43 -7.59 1.00
CA CYS A 25 -8.57 -7.11 1.77
C CYS A 25 -8.64 -7.87 3.11
N PRO A 26 -8.74 -7.17 4.26
CA PRO A 26 -8.79 -7.84 5.57
C PRO A 26 -10.09 -8.61 5.82
N PHE A 27 -11.13 -8.41 5.00
CA PHE A 27 -12.42 -9.10 5.14
C PHE A 27 -12.51 -10.29 4.18
N CYS A 28 -12.56 -10.03 2.86
CA CYS A 28 -12.74 -11.10 1.87
C CYS A 28 -11.44 -11.75 1.36
N LYS A 29 -10.27 -11.33 1.87
CA LYS A 29 -8.94 -11.86 1.49
C LYS A 29 -8.61 -11.80 -0.01
N LYS A 30 -9.25 -10.89 -0.75
CA LYS A 30 -8.97 -10.64 -2.18
C LYS A 30 -7.97 -9.49 -2.34
N ASP A 31 -7.08 -9.61 -3.31
CA ASP A 31 -6.14 -8.54 -3.66
C ASP A 31 -6.80 -7.37 -4.37
N GLN A 32 -6.55 -6.15 -3.89
CA GLN A 32 -7.17 -4.92 -4.38
C GLN A 32 -6.14 -3.81 -4.58
N SER A 33 -6.14 -3.20 -5.76
CA SER A 33 -5.34 -1.98 -6.04
C SER A 33 -5.94 -0.72 -5.42
N ARG A 34 -7.26 -0.72 -5.17
CA ARG A 34 -8.02 0.38 -4.57
C ARG A 34 -8.79 -0.09 -3.34
N LEU A 35 -8.07 -0.52 -2.30
CA LEU A 35 -8.63 -1.11 -1.08
C LEU A 35 -9.79 -0.30 -0.47
N THR A 36 -9.61 1.01 -0.25
CA THR A 36 -10.67 1.88 0.32
C THR A 36 -11.96 1.90 -0.51
N ARG A 37 -11.85 1.88 -1.85
CA ARG A 37 -13.03 1.82 -2.73
C ARG A 37 -13.72 0.46 -2.62
N HIS A 38 -12.92 -0.60 -2.57
CA HIS A 38 -13.43 -1.96 -2.43
C HIS A 38 -14.18 -2.14 -1.10
N LEU A 39 -13.60 -1.69 0.01
CA LEU A 39 -14.21 -1.75 1.34
C LEU A 39 -15.59 -1.10 1.35
N ARG A 40 -15.69 0.16 0.88
CA ARG A 40 -16.98 0.88 0.82
C ARG A 40 -18.07 0.18 0.00
N LYS A 41 -17.68 -0.58 -1.03
CA LYS A 41 -18.63 -1.22 -1.95
C LYS A 41 -19.05 -2.62 -1.52
N MET A 42 -18.14 -3.38 -0.91
CA MET A 42 -18.34 -4.81 -0.65
C MET A 42 -18.51 -5.12 0.84
N HIS A 43 -18.17 -4.19 1.72
CA HIS A 43 -18.07 -4.39 3.16
C HIS A 43 -18.72 -3.22 3.93
N SER A 44 -19.76 -2.59 3.38
CA SER A 44 -20.42 -1.43 4.01
C SER A 44 -21.11 -1.75 5.34
N GLU A 45 -21.37 -3.03 5.61
CA GLU A 45 -22.00 -3.50 6.85
C GLU A 45 -20.99 -3.69 8.00
N GLU A 46 -19.68 -3.69 7.70
CA GLU A 46 -18.65 -3.79 8.72
C GLU A 46 -18.54 -2.45 9.47
N GLU A 47 -18.56 -2.48 10.81
CA GLU A 47 -18.50 -1.28 11.67
C GLU A 47 -17.31 -0.36 11.33
N GLU A 48 -16.12 -0.94 11.15
CA GLU A 48 -14.93 -0.17 10.75
C GLU A 48 -15.14 0.51 9.39
N VAL A 49 -15.84 -0.14 8.45
CA VAL A 49 -16.11 0.44 7.13
C VAL A 49 -17.21 1.50 7.19
N GLN A 50 -18.17 1.40 8.11
CA GLN A 50 -19.15 2.47 8.36
C GLN A 50 -18.44 3.75 8.83
N ILE A 51 -17.48 3.65 9.76
CA ILE A 51 -16.65 4.80 10.18
C ILE A 51 -15.85 5.36 8.98
N LEU A 52 -15.33 4.48 8.12
CA LEU A 52 -14.67 4.89 6.88
C LEU A 52 -15.63 5.65 5.93
N ILE A 53 -16.94 5.37 5.95
CA ILE A 53 -17.96 6.04 5.15
C ILE A 53 -18.38 7.37 5.78
N GLU A 54 -18.72 7.37 7.05
CA GLU A 54 -19.49 8.44 7.72
C GLU A 54 -18.62 9.32 8.60
N GLY A 55 -17.51 8.81 9.14
CA GLY A 55 -16.66 9.52 10.10
C GLY A 55 -16.03 10.82 9.58
N SER A 56 -15.40 11.56 10.47
CA SER A 56 -14.61 12.74 10.14
C SER A 56 -13.42 12.41 9.23
N SER A 57 -12.81 13.43 8.64
CA SER A 57 -11.60 13.25 7.82
C SER A 57 -10.45 12.58 8.59
N CYS A 58 -10.36 12.80 9.91
CA CYS A 58 -9.35 12.18 10.76
C CYS A 58 -9.64 10.68 10.95
N GLU A 59 -10.84 10.34 11.41
CA GLU A 59 -11.27 8.95 11.65
C GLU A 59 -11.19 8.12 10.37
N LYS A 60 -11.62 8.69 9.23
CA LYS A 60 -11.51 8.05 7.92
C LYS A 60 -10.08 7.68 7.56
N LYS A 61 -9.10 8.53 7.88
CA LYS A 61 -7.68 8.26 7.61
C LYS A 61 -7.14 7.18 8.54
N GLU A 62 -7.47 7.25 9.82
CA GLU A 62 -7.04 6.28 10.83
C GLU A 62 -7.56 4.89 10.53
N ILE A 63 -8.85 4.75 10.26
CA ILE A 63 -9.46 3.47 9.90
C ILE A 63 -8.91 2.95 8.56
N ALA A 64 -8.72 3.81 7.56
CA ALA A 64 -8.11 3.39 6.31
C ALA A 64 -6.66 2.90 6.49
N GLU A 65 -5.91 3.47 7.44
CA GLU A 65 -4.58 3.03 7.81
C GLU A 65 -4.64 1.69 8.57
N LYS A 66 -5.52 1.56 9.57
CA LYS A 66 -5.75 0.33 10.34
C LYS A 66 -6.09 -0.85 9.43
N LEU A 67 -7.08 -0.71 8.56
CA LEU A 67 -7.52 -1.76 7.64
C LEU A 67 -6.42 -2.16 6.64
N ARG A 68 -5.61 -1.19 6.18
CA ARG A 68 -4.46 -1.47 5.32
C ARG A 68 -3.39 -2.27 6.06
N LYS A 69 -3.05 -1.89 7.29
CA LYS A 69 -2.08 -2.61 8.13
C LYS A 69 -2.55 -4.04 8.41
N LYS A 70 -3.84 -4.22 8.71
CA LYS A 70 -4.46 -5.55 8.93
C LYS A 70 -4.28 -6.46 7.71
N GLY A 71 -4.60 -5.97 6.51
CA GLY A 71 -4.39 -6.75 5.28
C GLY A 71 -2.92 -7.07 5.00
N ILE A 72 -2.00 -6.14 5.27
CA ILE A 72 -0.55 -6.39 5.12
C ILE A 72 -0.06 -7.44 6.12
N LEU A 73 -0.48 -7.34 7.39
CA LEU A 73 -0.12 -8.29 8.44
C LEU A 73 -0.55 -9.71 8.06
N GLU A 74 -1.78 -9.87 7.58
CA GLU A 74 -2.29 -11.18 7.15
C GLU A 74 -1.54 -11.74 5.95
N ALA A 75 -1.28 -10.91 4.92
CA ALA A 75 -0.49 -11.31 3.77
C ALA A 75 0.95 -11.70 4.14
N ASN A 76 1.54 -11.04 5.13
CA ASN A 76 2.88 -11.37 5.59
C ASN A 76 2.89 -12.62 6.49
N LYS A 77 1.84 -12.84 7.29
CA LYS A 77 1.69 -14.07 8.07
C LYS A 77 1.63 -15.30 7.17
N SER A 78 0.94 -15.23 6.03
CA SER A 78 0.90 -16.34 5.09
C SER A 78 2.23 -16.58 4.36
N GLN A 79 3.15 -15.61 4.36
CA GLN A 79 4.50 -15.77 3.81
C GLN A 79 5.49 -16.38 4.80
N LEU A 80 5.21 -16.38 6.12
CA LEU A 80 6.13 -16.87 7.14
C LEU A 80 6.66 -18.30 6.93
N PRO A 81 5.86 -19.26 6.42
CA PRO A 81 6.33 -20.63 6.20
C PRO A 81 7.25 -20.78 4.98
N GLU A 82 7.34 -19.78 4.10
CA GLU A 82 8.14 -19.84 2.88
C GLU A 82 9.63 -19.78 3.19
N GLU A 83 10.46 -20.48 2.40
CA GLU A 83 11.93 -20.46 2.55
C GLU A 83 12.51 -19.05 2.35
N ASN A 84 11.88 -18.26 1.48
CA ASN A 84 12.28 -16.89 1.16
C ASN A 84 11.06 -15.93 1.20
N PRO A 85 10.61 -15.55 2.40
CA PRO A 85 9.38 -14.77 2.57
C PRO A 85 9.50 -13.38 1.97
N LYS A 86 8.54 -12.99 1.12
CA LYS A 86 8.51 -11.66 0.51
C LYS A 86 7.54 -10.76 1.26
N PHE A 87 8.02 -10.20 2.37
CA PHE A 87 7.19 -9.30 3.17
C PHE A 87 6.86 -8.00 2.45
N ILE A 88 5.60 -7.62 2.59
CA ILE A 88 5.04 -6.40 2.06
C ILE A 88 5.08 -5.33 3.16
N ALA A 89 5.57 -4.14 2.84
CA ALA A 89 5.53 -2.97 3.74
C ALA A 89 4.47 -1.95 3.29
N GLU A 90 4.08 -1.04 4.19
CA GLU A 90 3.19 0.08 3.86
C GLU A 90 3.76 0.95 2.72
N ARG A 91 5.08 1.15 2.73
CA ARG A 91 5.84 1.83 1.68
C ARG A 91 7.00 0.92 1.27
N SER A 92 7.03 0.50 0.01
CA SER A 92 8.09 -0.36 -0.53
C SER A 92 9.26 0.51 -1.00
N THR A 93 10.23 0.74 -0.12
CA THR A 93 11.42 1.54 -0.46
C THR A 93 12.73 0.87 -0.07
N SER A 94 12.70 -0.30 0.57
CA SER A 94 13.90 -1.02 1.01
C SER A 94 13.75 -2.53 0.86
N THR A 95 14.90 -3.21 0.88
CA THR A 95 15.03 -4.67 0.91
C THR A 95 14.67 -5.27 2.27
N SER A 96 14.83 -4.51 3.37
CA SER A 96 14.48 -4.94 4.72
C SER A 96 13.12 -4.41 5.18
N SER A 97 12.35 -5.25 5.88
CA SER A 97 11.08 -4.91 6.52
C SER A 97 11.20 -5.04 8.04
N VAL A 98 10.59 -4.10 8.77
CA VAL A 98 10.53 -4.06 10.24
C VAL A 98 9.07 -4.03 10.67
N VAL A 99 8.72 -4.79 11.71
CA VAL A 99 7.38 -4.81 12.30
C VAL A 99 7.36 -3.97 13.57
N CYS A 100 6.36 -3.11 13.71
CA CYS A 100 6.09 -2.43 14.98
C CYS A 100 5.20 -3.31 15.87
N SER A 101 5.63 -3.60 17.10
CA SER A 101 4.83 -4.37 18.07
C SER A 101 3.57 -3.64 18.53
N LEU A 102 3.58 -2.30 18.58
CA LEU A 102 2.45 -1.50 19.08
C LEU A 102 1.30 -1.41 18.07
N CYS A 103 1.60 -1.27 16.78
CA CYS A 103 0.57 -1.09 15.74
C CYS A 103 0.48 -2.23 14.72
N SER A 104 1.32 -3.26 14.86
CA SER A 104 1.45 -4.39 13.93
C SER A 104 1.69 -3.99 12.47
N GLY A 105 2.20 -2.78 12.25
CA GLY A 105 2.51 -2.23 10.92
C GLY A 105 3.85 -2.74 10.41
N PHE A 106 3.92 -3.06 9.12
CA PHE A 106 5.16 -3.40 8.44
C PHE A 106 5.72 -2.19 7.70
N TYR A 107 6.97 -1.86 8.00
CA TYR A 107 7.66 -0.68 7.50
C TYR A 107 8.96 -1.06 6.81
N SER A 108 9.35 -0.28 5.80
CA SER A 108 10.72 -0.30 5.28
C SER A 108 11.69 0.11 6.40
N GLY A 109 12.81 -0.61 6.57
CA GLY A 109 13.83 -0.24 7.57
C GLY A 109 14.28 1.22 7.43
N LEU A 110 14.46 1.71 6.20
CA LEU A 110 14.85 3.08 5.89
C LEU A 110 13.87 4.17 6.37
N ASN A 111 12.57 3.88 6.48
CA ASN A 111 11.57 4.86 6.91
C ASN A 111 10.99 4.58 8.30
N PHE A 112 11.47 3.55 9.00
CA PHE A 112 10.93 3.18 10.31
C PHE A 112 11.10 4.31 11.35
N TYR A 113 12.18 5.09 11.27
CA TYR A 113 12.40 6.24 12.15
C TYR A 113 11.28 7.30 12.09
N LYS A 114 10.59 7.43 10.93
CA LYS A 114 9.45 8.34 10.77
C LYS A 114 8.20 7.82 11.47
N HIS A 115 8.07 6.50 11.61
CA HIS A 115 6.98 5.87 12.34
C HIS A 115 7.16 6.04 13.86
N LYS A 116 8.39 5.89 14.37
CA LYS A 116 8.69 5.98 15.82
C LYS A 116 8.36 7.34 16.47
N LYS A 117 8.21 8.40 15.67
CA LYS A 117 7.86 9.76 16.14
C LYS A 117 6.35 10.02 16.25
N LYS A 118 5.52 9.05 15.86
CA LYS A 118 4.07 9.07 16.08
C LYS A 118 3.73 8.26 17.31
#